data_AF-A0A4Y9IVB3-F1
#
_entry.id   AF-A0A4Y9IVB3-F1
#
_cell.length_a   1.000
_cell.length_b   1.000
_cell.length_c   1.000
_cell.angle_alpha   90.00
_cell.angle_beta   90.00
_cell.angle_gamma   90.00
#
_symmetry.space_group_name_H-M   'P 1'
#
loop_
_entity.id
_entity.type
_entity.pdbx_description
1 polymer ?
#
loop_
_entity_poly.entity_id
_entity_poly.type
_entity_poly.pdbx_seq_one_letter_code
_entity_poly.pdbx_strand_id
1 'polypeptide(L)'
;MKTRLTLEQSLNLMVRGVKASEASTFLGEPCFTLTELLALVPTQKSFANAELYLNLYFELAGHKWVAQYLDYDKDDDVIVDYSANELIDALYSLCIWCLDRGYITL
;
A
#
# COMPACT_ATOMS: atom_id res chain seq x y z
N MET A 1 7.13 0.41 15.56
CA MET A 1 6.41 0.28 14.28
C MET A 1 5.64 1.55 14.03
N LYS A 2 5.97 2.24 12.95
CA LYS A 2 5.29 3.44 12.45
C LYS A 2 3.88 3.04 11.98
N THR A 3 2.86 3.78 12.43
CA THR A 3 1.45 3.49 12.12
C THR A 3 0.76 4.62 11.34
N ARG A 4 1.49 5.69 11.04
CA ARG A 4 1.01 6.85 10.28
C ARG A 4 2.05 7.28 9.26
N LEU A 5 1.59 7.71 8.09
CA LEU A 5 2.45 8.31 7.08
C LEU A 5 2.99 9.66 7.54
N THR A 6 4.07 10.08 6.91
CA THR A 6 4.50 11.49 7.00
C THR A 6 3.47 12.40 6.33
N LEU A 7 3.55 13.69 6.64
CA LEU A 7 2.73 14.71 5.99
C LEU A 7 2.94 14.69 4.47
N GLU A 8 4.19 14.61 4.00
CA GLU A 8 4.52 14.59 2.57
C GLU A 8 3.89 13.40 1.85
N GLN A 9 4.02 12.20 2.41
CA GLN A 9 3.40 10.98 1.85
C GLN A 9 1.87 11.10 1.83
N SER A 10 1.27 11.68 2.88
CA SER A 10 -0.18 11.87 2.95
C SER A 10 -0.68 12.89 1.93
N LEU A 11 0.04 14.01 1.77
CA LEU A 11 -0.24 15.00 0.73
C LEU A 11 -0.12 14.40 -0.67
N ASN A 12 0.84 13.50 -0.89
CA ASN A 12 0.97 12.79 -2.18
C ASN A 12 -0.29 11.99 -2.52
N LEU A 13 -0.83 11.22 -1.55
CA LEU A 13 -2.08 10.47 -1.75
C LEU A 13 -3.28 11.38 -2.01
N MET A 14 -3.37 12.51 -1.31
CA MET A 14 -4.44 13.48 -1.52
C MET A 14 -4.39 14.13 -2.90
N VAL A 15 -3.20 14.50 -3.39
CA VAL A 15 -3.01 15.02 -4.75
C VAL A 15 -3.44 13.98 -5.79
N ARG A 16 -3.29 12.69 -5.47
CA ARG A 16 -3.77 11.57 -6.29
C ARG A 16 -5.26 11.28 -6.14
N GLY A 17 -5.99 12.09 -5.36
CA GLY A 17 -7.45 12.03 -5.22
C GLY A 17 -7.95 11.14 -4.07
N VAL A 18 -7.06 10.55 -3.27
CA VAL A 18 -7.47 9.76 -2.10
C VAL A 18 -8.02 10.70 -1.03
N LYS A 19 -9.31 10.59 -0.73
CA LYS A 19 -9.93 11.37 0.34
C LYS A 19 -9.64 10.74 1.69
N ALA A 20 -8.92 11.47 2.52
CA ALA A 20 -8.70 11.15 3.93
C ALA A 20 -9.96 11.43 4.78
N SER A 21 -11.18 11.16 4.27
CA SER A 21 -12.43 11.68 4.85
C SER A 21 -12.74 11.19 6.27
N GLU A 22 -11.92 10.33 6.86
CA GLU A 22 -12.02 9.89 8.26
C GLU A 22 -10.69 9.92 9.04
N ALA A 23 -9.68 10.66 8.57
CA ALA A 23 -8.38 10.77 9.27
C ALA A 23 -8.49 11.74 10.46
N SER A 24 -8.95 11.20 11.58
CA SER A 24 -9.08 11.84 12.90
C SER A 24 -7.99 12.88 13.22
N THR A 25 -8.45 14.12 13.32
CA THR A 25 -7.77 15.32 13.79
C THR A 25 -7.06 15.11 15.13
N PHE A 26 -5.73 15.04 15.10
CA PHE A 26 -4.88 15.31 16.27
C PHE A 26 -3.90 16.48 16.04
N LEU A 27 -3.65 16.86 14.78
CA LEU A 27 -2.69 17.91 14.39
C LEU A 27 -3.25 18.97 13.43
N GLY A 28 -4.52 18.86 13.01
CA GLY A 28 -5.09 19.73 11.98
C GLY A 28 -4.62 19.42 10.55
N GLU A 29 -3.84 18.35 10.37
CA GLU A 29 -3.30 17.91 9.09
C GLU A 29 -3.74 16.46 8.79
N PRO A 30 -4.10 16.14 7.53
CA PRO A 30 -4.48 14.80 7.12
C PRO A 30 -3.25 13.88 7.08
N CYS A 31 -3.26 12.84 7.92
CA CYS A 31 -2.22 11.82 7.96
C CYS A 31 -2.84 10.43 7.86
N PHE A 32 -2.56 9.70 6.77
CA PHE A 32 -3.07 8.33 6.60
C PHE A 32 -2.42 7.38 7.59
N THR A 33 -3.23 6.50 8.15
CA THR A 33 -2.85 5.40 9.03
C THR A 33 -2.55 4.14 8.23
N LEU A 34 -1.84 3.21 8.86
CA LEU A 34 -1.63 1.87 8.30
C LEU A 34 -2.96 1.18 7.97
N THR A 35 -3.97 1.33 8.84
CA THR A 35 -5.31 0.75 8.63
C THR A 35 -6.01 1.35 7.43
N GLU A 36 -5.95 2.68 7.26
CA GLU A 36 -6.54 3.33 6.07
C GLU A 36 -5.84 2.90 4.78
N LEU A 37 -4.52 2.73 4.80
CA LEU A 37 -3.79 2.19 3.65
C LEU A 37 -4.17 0.74 3.35
N LEU A 38 -4.32 -0.11 4.37
CA LEU A 38 -4.77 -1.50 4.19
C LEU A 38 -6.19 -1.58 3.64
N ALA A 39 -7.07 -0.66 4.05
CA ALA A 39 -8.43 -0.57 3.51
C ALA A 39 -8.46 -0.05 2.06
N LEU A 40 -7.45 0.73 1.66
CA LEU A 40 -7.34 1.30 0.32
C LEU A 40 -6.73 0.33 -0.69
N VAL A 41 -5.67 -0.39 -0.29
CA VAL A 41 -4.96 -1.33 -1.17
C VAL A 41 -5.80 -2.59 -1.37
N PRO A 42 -6.10 -2.99 -2.62
CA PRO A 42 -6.87 -4.21 -2.87
C PRO A 42 -6.17 -5.45 -2.33
N THR A 43 -6.87 -6.28 -1.55
CA THR A 43 -6.34 -7.58 -1.15
C THR A 43 -6.20 -8.53 -2.34
N GLN A 44 -7.13 -8.43 -3.30
CA GLN A 44 -7.19 -9.20 -4.53
C GLN A 44 -7.70 -8.33 -5.69
N LYS A 45 -7.22 -8.57 -6.91
CA LYS A 45 -7.70 -7.87 -8.12
C LYS A 45 -7.45 -8.70 -9.38
N SER A 46 -8.38 -8.71 -10.32
CA SER A 46 -8.12 -9.31 -11.63
C SER A 46 -7.18 -8.44 -12.47
N PHE A 47 -6.21 -9.04 -13.15
CA PHE A 47 -5.32 -8.39 -14.11
C PHE A 47 -4.95 -9.37 -15.23
N ALA A 48 -4.92 -8.94 -16.49
CA ALA A 48 -4.37 -9.72 -17.62
C ALA A 48 -4.75 -11.23 -17.67
N ASN A 49 -6.03 -11.56 -17.45
CA ASN A 49 -6.56 -12.94 -17.35
C ASN A 49 -6.05 -13.77 -16.16
N ALA A 50 -5.53 -13.11 -15.13
CA ALA A 50 -5.08 -13.68 -13.87
C ALA A 50 -5.59 -12.86 -12.68
N GLU A 51 -5.22 -13.25 -11.46
CA GLU A 51 -5.53 -12.55 -10.22
C GLU A 51 -4.26 -12.20 -9.43
N LEU A 52 -4.12 -10.93 -9.06
CA LEU A 52 -3.10 -10.47 -8.12
C LEU A 52 -3.63 -10.59 -6.70
N TYR A 53 -2.79 -11.05 -5.78
CA TYR A 53 -3.13 -11.10 -4.36
C TYR A 53 -2.04 -10.49 -3.48
N LEU A 54 -2.47 -9.74 -2.47
CA LEU A 54 -1.58 -9.00 -1.58
C LEU A 54 -0.87 -9.99 -0.64
N ASN A 55 0.45 -9.91 -0.60
CA ASN A 55 1.26 -10.63 0.38
C ASN A 55 2.14 -9.65 1.15
N LEU A 56 2.09 -9.73 2.48
CA LEU A 56 2.84 -8.90 3.41
C LEU A 56 3.67 -9.80 4.31
N TYR A 57 4.99 -9.61 4.35
CA TYR A 57 5.86 -10.41 5.21
C TYR A 57 7.07 -9.60 5.68
N PHE A 58 7.73 -10.10 6.72
CA PHE A 58 9.00 -9.56 7.20
C PHE A 58 10.14 -10.45 6.71
N GLU A 59 11.04 -9.89 5.90
CA GLU A 59 12.23 -10.57 5.40
C GLU A 59 13.33 -10.52 6.45
N LEU A 60 13.68 -11.69 7.01
CA LEU A 60 14.69 -11.79 8.07
C LEU A 60 16.11 -11.44 7.60
N ALA A 61 16.46 -11.75 6.36
CA ALA A 61 17.80 -11.47 5.84
C ALA A 61 18.06 -9.96 5.71
N GLY A 62 17.14 -9.24 5.07
CA GLY A 62 17.23 -7.80 4.88
C GLY A 62 16.78 -6.95 6.07
N HIS A 63 16.12 -7.56 7.06
CA HIS A 63 15.48 -6.87 8.19
C HIS A 63 14.47 -5.80 7.72
N LYS A 64 13.63 -6.18 6.75
CA LYS A 64 12.67 -5.28 6.11
C LYS A 64 11.29 -5.88 6.05
N TRP A 65 10.29 -5.02 6.10
CA TRP A 65 8.94 -5.35 5.66
C TRP A 65 8.88 -5.32 4.13
N VAL A 66 8.20 -6.31 3.57
CA VAL A 66 7.91 -6.42 2.14
C VAL A 66 6.41 -6.39 1.96
N ALA A 67 5.96 -5.53 1.05
CA ALA A 67 4.59 -5.51 0.54
C ALA A 67 4.64 -5.80 -0.95
N GLN A 68 3.97 -6.87 -1.38
CA GLN A 68 4.04 -7.33 -2.76
C GLN A 68 2.69 -7.83 -3.28
N TYR A 69 2.56 -7.85 -4.60
CA TYR A 69 1.55 -8.63 -5.28
C TYR A 69 2.17 -9.81 -5.98
N LEU A 70 1.51 -10.94 -5.83
CA LEU A 70 1.87 -12.21 -6.45
C LEU A 70 0.79 -12.60 -7.46
N ASP A 71 1.18 -13.31 -8.51
CA ASP A 71 0.26 -13.89 -9.49
C ASP A 71 -0.25 -15.23 -8.96
N TYR A 72 -1.54 -15.29 -8.62
CA TYR A 72 -2.16 -16.51 -8.08
C TYR A 72 -2.09 -17.68 -9.08
N ASP A 73 -2.19 -17.39 -10.38
CA ASP A 73 -2.32 -18.42 -11.42
C ASP A 73 -0.96 -18.92 -11.92
N LYS A 74 0.16 -18.32 -11.48
CA LYS A 74 1.51 -18.65 -11.91
C LYS A 74 2.46 -18.89 -10.74
N ASP A 75 2.14 -19.89 -9.92
CA ASP A 75 3.02 -20.38 -8.85
C ASP A 75 3.59 -19.25 -7.96
N ASP A 76 2.77 -18.23 -7.66
CA ASP A 76 3.14 -17.10 -6.81
C ASP A 76 4.28 -16.22 -7.38
N ASP A 77 4.37 -16.09 -8.71
CA ASP A 77 5.28 -15.16 -9.37
C ASP A 77 5.11 -13.73 -8.84
N VAL A 78 6.23 -13.09 -8.49
CA VAL A 78 6.23 -11.70 -7.99
C VAL A 78 5.91 -10.74 -9.14
N ILE A 79 4.76 -10.06 -9.05
CA ILE A 79 4.35 -9.03 -10.01
C ILE A 79 5.05 -7.70 -9.69
N VAL A 80 5.06 -7.34 -8.41
CA VAL A 80 5.70 -6.13 -7.88
C VAL A 80 5.94 -6.31 -6.39
N ASP A 81 7.08 -5.85 -5.90
CA ASP A 81 7.38 -5.78 -4.49
C ASP A 81 7.96 -4.41 -4.12
N TYR A 82 7.69 -4.00 -2.89
CA TYR A 82 8.33 -2.84 -2.27
C TYR A 82 8.76 -3.23 -0.86
N SER A 83 10.00 -2.87 -0.50
CA SER A 83 10.54 -3.13 0.82
C SER A 83 10.94 -1.85 1.55
N ALA A 84 10.70 -1.83 2.86
CA ALA A 84 11.06 -0.73 3.74
C ALA A 84 11.31 -1.24 5.17
N ASN A 85 11.97 -0.42 5.99
CA ASN A 85 12.18 -0.75 7.40
C ASN A 85 10.86 -0.77 8.20
N GLU A 86 9.84 -0.04 7.74
CA GLU A 86 8.53 0.05 8.36
C GLU A 86 7.44 -0.43 7.38
N LEU A 87 6.53 -1.28 7.84
CA LEU A 87 5.47 -1.87 7.02
C LEU A 87 4.64 -0.81 6.27
N ILE A 88 4.31 0.28 6.95
CA ILE A 88 3.50 1.35 6.38
C ILE A 88 4.18 2.03 5.18
N ASP A 89 5.52 2.09 5.15
CA ASP A 89 6.27 2.71 4.06
C ASP A 89 6.40 1.77 2.84
N ALA A 90 6.52 0.47 3.08
CA ALA A 90 6.41 -0.54 2.03
C ALA A 90 5.00 -0.54 1.41
N LEU A 91 3.96 -0.52 2.26
CA LEU A 91 2.57 -0.48 1.83
C LEU A 91 2.20 0.83 1.13
N TYR A 92 2.75 1.96 1.56
CA TYR A 92 2.60 3.23 0.85
C TYR A 92 3.13 3.15 -0.57
N SER A 93 4.32 2.60 -0.77
CA SER A 93 4.92 2.44 -2.10
C SER A 93 4.05 1.54 -3.01
N LEU A 94 3.51 0.45 -2.45
CA LEU A 94 2.58 -0.43 -3.16
C LEU A 94 1.25 0.28 -3.48
N CYS A 95 0.74 1.10 -2.55
CA CYS A 95 -0.46 1.90 -2.76
C CYS A 95 -0.30 2.89 -3.91
N ILE A 96 0.86 3.56 -4.02
CA ILE A 96 1.18 4.44 -5.15
C ILE A 96 1.14 3.65 -6.46
N TRP A 97 1.75 2.47 -6.51
CA TRP A 97 1.70 1.62 -7.69
C TRP A 97 0.27 1.22 -8.07
N CYS A 98 -0.58 0.90 -7.10
CA CYS A 98 -2.00 0.61 -7.35
C CYS A 98 -2.76 1.81 -7.94
N LEU A 99 -2.48 3.01 -7.43
CA LEU A 99 -3.06 4.26 -7.95
C LEU A 99 -2.62 4.50 -9.39
N ASP A 100 -1.33 4.35 -9.69
CA ASP A 100 -0.77 4.53 -11.03
C ASP A 100 -1.34 3.52 -12.05
N ARG A 101 -1.77 2.35 -11.59
CA ARG A 101 -2.42 1.31 -12.41
C ARG A 101 -3.95 1.43 -12.47
N GLY A 102 -4.55 2.36 -11.73
CA GLY A 102 -6.01 2.51 -11.64
C GLY A 102 -6.70 1.34 -10.92
N TYR A 103 -5.99 0.64 -10.02
CA TYR A 103 -6.53 -0.49 -9.27
C TYR A 103 -7.32 -0.08 -8.03
N ILE A 104 -7.11 1.16 -7.58
CA ILE A 104 -7.86 1.81 -6.50
C ILE A 104 -8.90 2.75 -7.13
N THR A 105 -10.16 2.59 -6.71
CA THR A 105 -11.25 3.51 -7.06
C THR A 105 -11.34 4.62 -6.00
N LEU A 106 -11.41 5.87 -6.44
CA LEU A 106 -11.35 7.09 -5.61
C LEU A 106 -12.69 7.79 -5.43
#